data_AF-A0A3C1DZK4-F1
#
_entry.id   AF-A0A3C1DZK4-F1
#
_cell.length_a   1.000
_cell.length_b   1.000
_cell.length_c   1.000
_cell.angle_alpha   90.00
_cell.angle_beta   90.00
_cell.angle_gamma   90.00
#
_symmetry.space_group_name_H-M   'P 1'
#
loop_
_entity.id
_entity.type
_entity.pdbx_description
1 polymer ?
#
loop_
_entity_poly.entity_id
_entity_poly.type
_entity_poly.pdbx_seq_one_letter_code
_entity_poly.pdbx_strand_id
1 'polypeptide(L)'
;MSTETLGSSRVKRGLAEMLKGGVIMDVVTAEQARIAEDAGAVAVMALERVPADIRSQGGVARMSDPDLIESIIAEVSIPVMAKA
;
A
#
# COMPACT_ATOMS: atom_id res chain seq x y z
N MET A 1 -3.69 29.29 -23.64
CA MET A 1 -2.91 28.68 -22.55
C MET A 1 -3.76 27.58 -21.95
N SER A 2 -3.33 26.32 -22.06
CA SER A 2 -3.98 25.20 -21.40
C SER A 2 -3.78 25.32 -19.90
N THR A 3 -4.87 25.42 -19.13
CA THR A 3 -4.86 25.35 -17.67
C THR A 3 -4.25 24.02 -17.22
N GLU A 4 -3.07 24.05 -16.62
CA GLU A 4 -2.46 22.86 -16.03
C GLU A 4 -3.32 22.38 -14.86
N THR A 5 -3.84 21.16 -14.96
CA THR A 5 -4.59 20.50 -13.89
C THR A 5 -3.69 19.45 -13.22
N LEU A 6 -3.23 19.73 -12.00
CA LEU A 6 -2.46 18.79 -11.19
C LEU A 6 -3.33 17.56 -10.83
N GLY A 7 -2.71 16.37 -10.79
CA GLY A 7 -3.41 15.14 -10.42
C GLY A 7 -4.57 14.77 -11.35
N SER A 8 -4.47 15.11 -12.64
CA SER A 8 -5.49 14.79 -13.64
C SER A 8 -5.80 13.27 -13.69
N SER A 9 -7.02 12.93 -14.15
CA SER A 9 -7.45 11.54 -14.31
C SER A 9 -6.45 10.69 -15.11
N ARG A 10 -5.84 11.27 -16.15
CA ARG A 10 -4.81 10.61 -16.96
C ARG A 10 -3.58 10.21 -16.13
N VAL A 11 -3.10 11.09 -15.26
CA VAL A 11 -1.93 10.80 -14.40
C VAL A 11 -2.27 9.73 -13.37
N LYS A 12 -3.42 9.85 -12.69
CA LYS A 12 -3.87 8.88 -11.69
C LYS A 12 -4.07 7.48 -12.27
N ARG A 13 -4.68 7.39 -13.46
CA ARG A 13 -4.82 6.12 -14.19
C ARG A 13 -3.47 5.59 -14.63
N GLY A 14 -2.59 6.43 -15.17
CA GLY A 14 -1.24 6.04 -15.58
C GLY A 14 -0.44 5.39 -14.46
N LEU A 15 -0.52 5.91 -13.22
CA LEU A 15 0.09 5.28 -12.05
C LEU A 15 -0.46 3.87 -11.80
N ALA A 16 -1.78 3.68 -11.86
CA ALA A 16 -2.39 2.36 -11.67
C ALA A 16 -2.02 1.37 -12.78
N GLU A 17 -1.86 1.85 -14.01
CA GLU A 17 -1.43 1.03 -15.15
C GLU A 17 0.01 0.48 -14.97
N MET A 18 0.90 1.21 -14.29
CA MET A 18 2.27 0.75 -14.00
C MET A 18 2.32 -0.47 -13.08
N LEU A 19 1.26 -0.73 -12.31
CA LEU A 19 1.17 -1.86 -11.37
C LEU A 19 0.63 -3.15 -12.02
N LYS A 20 0.23 -3.11 -13.29
CA LYS A 20 -0.33 -4.26 -13.99
C LYS A 20 0.69 -5.40 -14.14
N GLY A 21 0.21 -6.62 -13.94
CA GLY A 21 1.03 -7.84 -14.05
C GLY A 21 1.84 -8.17 -12.80
N GLY A 22 1.79 -7.33 -11.77
CA GLY A 22 2.46 -7.57 -10.50
C GLY A 22 1.53 -8.11 -9.40
N VAL A 23 2.12 -8.34 -8.23
CA VAL A 23 1.42 -8.71 -6.99
C VAL A 23 1.56 -7.57 -5.99
N ILE A 24 0.46 -7.21 -5.32
CA ILE A 24 0.42 -6.28 -4.19
C ILE A 24 0.22 -7.11 -2.93
N MET A 25 1.09 -6.97 -1.93
CA MET A 25 1.05 -7.80 -0.73
C MET A 25 0.56 -7.02 0.49
N ASP A 26 -0.38 -7.59 1.25
CA ASP A 26 -0.81 -7.08 2.56
C ASP A 26 0.31 -7.33 3.59
N VAL A 27 0.74 -6.30 4.32
CA VAL A 27 1.83 -6.37 5.32
C VAL A 27 1.47 -5.63 6.60
N VAL A 28 1.90 -6.17 7.75
CA VAL A 28 1.63 -5.60 9.08
C VAL A 28 2.85 -5.06 9.81
N THR A 29 4.05 -5.17 9.22
CA THR A 29 5.32 -4.68 9.78
C THR A 29 6.26 -4.23 8.66
N ALA A 30 7.24 -3.38 9.00
CA ALA A 30 8.31 -2.99 8.09
C ALA A 30 9.11 -4.20 7.57
N GLU A 31 9.41 -5.17 8.44
CA GLU A 31 10.11 -6.40 8.03
C GLU A 31 9.34 -7.20 6.97
N GLN A 32 8.02 -7.34 7.12
CA GLN A 32 7.19 -7.98 6.10
C GLN A 32 7.18 -7.19 4.79
N ALA A 33 7.23 -5.86 4.85
CA ALA A 33 7.32 -5.03 3.65
C ALA A 33 8.61 -5.30 2.88
N ARG A 34 9.76 -5.35 3.55
CA ARG A 34 11.05 -5.72 2.94
C ARG A 34 10.99 -7.12 2.32
N ILE A 35 10.44 -8.11 3.03
CA ILE A 35 10.29 -9.47 2.50
C ILE A 35 9.41 -9.48 1.24
N ALA A 36 8.34 -8.69 1.22
CA ALA A 36 7.47 -8.58 0.05
C ALA A 36 8.19 -7.95 -1.15
N GLU A 37 8.97 -6.89 -0.93
CA GLU A 37 9.81 -6.27 -1.96
C GLU A 37 10.85 -7.26 -2.52
N ASP A 38 11.58 -7.95 -1.64
CA ASP A 38 12.58 -8.97 -2.02
C ASP A 38 11.94 -10.14 -2.79
N ALA A 39 10.67 -10.47 -2.51
CA ALA A 39 9.90 -11.48 -3.21
C ALA A 39 9.35 -11.02 -4.58
N GLY A 40 9.57 -9.76 -4.96
CA GLY A 40 9.14 -9.19 -6.25
C GLY A 40 7.72 -8.62 -6.25
N ALA A 41 7.19 -8.22 -5.08
CA ALA A 41 5.96 -7.44 -5.04
C ALA A 41 6.15 -6.10 -5.77
N VAL A 42 5.13 -5.67 -6.53
CA VAL A 42 5.19 -4.36 -7.22
C VAL A 42 4.73 -3.21 -6.33
N ALA A 43 4.10 -3.52 -5.21
CA ALA A 43 3.69 -2.59 -4.16
C ALA A 43 3.29 -3.38 -2.89
N VAL A 44 3.17 -2.69 -1.77
CA VAL A 44 2.65 -3.25 -0.51
C VAL A 44 1.42 -2.49 -0.03
N MET A 45 0.57 -3.18 0.73
CA MET A 45 -0.60 -2.62 1.40
C MET A 45 -0.39 -2.69 2.92
N ALA A 46 -0.18 -1.53 3.53
CA ALA A 46 0.02 -1.37 4.97
C ALA A 46 -1.31 -1.47 5.73
N LEU A 47 -1.33 -2.29 6.78
CA LEU A 47 -2.49 -2.53 7.64
C LEU A 47 -2.06 -3.04 9.02
N GLU A 48 -2.82 -2.75 10.06
CA GLU A 48 -2.55 -3.27 11.42
C GLU A 48 -2.77 -4.78 11.56
N ARG A 49 -3.70 -5.35 10.79
CA ARG A 49 -4.08 -6.76 10.86
C ARG A 49 -4.51 -7.28 9.50
N VAL A 50 -4.00 -8.44 9.09
CA VAL A 50 -4.38 -9.06 7.80
C VAL A 50 -5.88 -9.41 7.78
N PRO A 51 -6.52 -9.49 6.60
CA PRO A 51 -7.96 -9.78 6.50
C PRO A 51 -8.39 -11.07 7.19
N ALA A 52 -7.50 -12.07 7.27
CA ALA A 52 -7.75 -13.30 8.02
C ALA A 52 -7.92 -13.05 9.52
N ASP A 53 -7.06 -12.20 10.10
CA ASP A 53 -7.09 -11.83 11.52
C ASP A 53 -8.27 -10.92 11.86
N ILE A 54 -8.60 -9.97 10.96
CA ILE A 54 -9.78 -9.13 11.12
C ILE A 54 -11.05 -9.99 11.21
N ARG A 55 -11.16 -11.03 10.37
CA ARG A 55 -12.32 -11.94 10.39
C ARG A 55 -12.34 -12.85 11.62
N SER A 56 -11.18 -13.31 12.09
CA SER A 56 -11.12 -14.24 13.23
C SER A 56 -11.34 -13.54 14.57
N GLN A 57 -10.79 -12.33 14.75
CA GLN A 57 -10.89 -11.56 15.98
C GLN A 57 -12.18 -10.73 16.04
N GLY A 58 -12.75 -10.39 14.88
CA GLY A 58 -13.91 -9.51 14.78
C GLY A 58 -13.60 -8.08 15.24
N GLY A 59 -14.67 -7.36 15.61
CA GLY A 59 -14.61 -5.97 16.04
C GLY A 59 -14.55 -4.96 14.89
N VAL A 60 -14.21 -3.72 15.22
CA VAL A 60 -14.14 -2.61 14.25
C VAL A 60 -12.71 -2.50 13.72
N ALA A 61 -12.54 -2.67 12.42
CA ALA A 61 -11.30 -2.36 11.71
C ALA A 61 -11.34 -0.92 11.19
N ARG A 62 -10.28 -0.15 11.42
CA ARG A 62 -10.12 1.25 10.97
C ARG A 62 -8.85 1.37 10.12
N MET A 63 -8.61 2.58 9.63
CA MET A 63 -7.30 3.05 9.21
C MET A 63 -6.20 2.63 10.20
N SER A 64 -5.05 2.24 9.66
CA SER A 64 -3.86 1.93 10.46
C SER A 64 -3.17 3.21 10.94
N ASP A 65 -2.53 3.13 12.09
CA ASP A 65 -1.75 4.24 12.64
C ASP A 65 -0.77 4.81 11.58
N PRO A 66 -0.74 6.14 11.35
CA PRO A 66 0.22 6.77 10.45
C PRO A 66 1.67 6.40 10.73
N ASP A 67 2.07 6.21 11.99
CA ASP A 67 3.45 5.85 12.36
C ASP A 67 3.82 4.47 11.79
N LEU A 68 2.87 3.52 11.77
CA LEU A 68 3.07 2.21 11.14
C LEU A 68 3.28 2.38 9.63
N ILE A 69 2.44 3.18 8.98
CA ILE A 69 2.51 3.42 7.53
C ILE A 69 3.84 4.10 7.17
N GLU A 70 4.26 5.11 7.92
CA GLU A 70 5.53 5.82 7.72
C GLU A 70 6.73 4.87 7.88
N SER A 71 6.69 3.97 8.87
CA SER A 71 7.75 2.96 9.04
C SER A 71 7.87 2.02 7.85
N ILE A 72 6.75 1.64 7.22
CA ILE A 72 6.72 0.78 6.04
C ILE A 72 7.24 1.57 4.82
N ILE A 73 6.82 2.82 4.65
CA ILE A 73 7.32 3.70 3.57
C ILE A 73 8.84 3.89 3.67
N ALA A 74 9.38 4.02 4.88
CA ALA A 74 10.81 4.22 5.08
C ALA A 74 11.65 2.95 4.78
N GLU A 75 11.07 1.76 4.86
CA GLU A 75 11.78 0.48 4.71
C GLU A 75 11.91 0.02 3.25
N VAL A 76 10.95 0.35 2.37
CA VAL A 76 10.89 -0.18 0.99
C VAL A 76 10.94 0.90 -0.08
N SER A 77 11.37 0.52 -1.29
CA SER A 77 11.42 1.42 -2.44
C SER A 77 10.20 1.31 -3.36
N ILE A 78 9.41 0.25 -3.23
CA ILE A 78 8.16 0.04 -3.97
C ILE A 78 6.99 0.88 -3.39
N PRO A 79 5.97 1.22 -4.20
CA PRO A 79 4.81 1.97 -3.73
C PRO A 79 4.12 1.35 -2.51
N VAL A 80 3.74 2.19 -1.56
CA VAL A 80 2.95 1.81 -0.37
C VAL A 80 1.52 2.31 -0.50
N MET A 81 0.57 1.41 -0.29
CA MET A 81 -0.86 1.71 -0.19
C MET A 81 -1.33 1.51 1.26
N ALA A 82 -2.46 2.12 1.61
CA ALA A 82 -3.08 1.94 2.92
C ALA A 82 -4.61 1.91 2.80
N LYS A 83 -5.27 1.27 3.76
CA LYS A 83 -6.75 1.28 3.89
C LYS A 83 -7.16 2.39 4.84
N ALA A 84 -8.20 3.14 4.46
CA ALA A 84 -8.84 4.18 5.26
C ALA A 84 -10.21 3.70 5.76
#